data_AF-A0A935D829-F1
#
_entry.id   AF-A0A935D829-F1
#
_cell.length_a   1.000
_cell.length_b   1.000
_cell.length_c   1.000
_cell.angle_alpha   90.00
_cell.angle_beta   90.00
_cell.angle_gamma   90.00
#
_symmetry.space_group_name_H-M   'P 1'
#
loop_
_entity.id
_entity.type
_entity.pdbx_description
1 polymer ?
#
loop_
_entity_poly.entity_id
_entity_poly.type
_entity_poly.pdbx_seq_one_letter_code
_entity_poly.pdbx_strand_id
1 'polypeptide(L)'
;MTASDALGAAEIALLREVRLSDEDHGGLDSRELSRDEYDTMDRLCALGLVEAIGEYGEAPDGEEDEREAGDSEIVYRVTGAGVAALAERG
;
A
#
# COMPACT_ATOMS: atom_id res chain seq x y z
N MET A 1 -13.54 -14.10 -17.75
CA MET A 1 -13.43 -14.28 -16.29
C MET A 1 -13.17 -12.90 -15.71
N THR A 2 -14.22 -12.08 -15.62
CA THR A 2 -14.11 -10.72 -15.07
C THR A 2 -14.30 -10.84 -13.57
N ALA A 3 -13.19 -11.03 -12.86
CA ALA A 3 -13.16 -10.80 -11.43
C ALA A 3 -13.31 -9.30 -11.21
N SER A 4 -14.53 -8.79 -11.37
CA SER A 4 -14.99 -7.65 -10.59
C SER A 4 -15.12 -8.14 -9.15
N ASP A 5 -13.99 -8.47 -8.53
CA ASP A 5 -13.93 -8.62 -7.09
C ASP A 5 -14.17 -7.21 -6.56
N ALA A 6 -15.40 -7.00 -6.13
CA ALA A 6 -15.80 -5.70 -5.63
C ALA A 6 -14.93 -5.41 -4.41
N LEU A 7 -14.09 -4.37 -4.48
CA LEU A 7 -13.30 -3.91 -3.34
C LEU A 7 -14.17 -3.94 -2.08
N GLY A 8 -13.69 -4.65 -1.06
CA GLY A 8 -14.36 -4.75 0.22
C GLY A 8 -14.31 -3.42 0.98
N ALA A 9 -15.01 -3.37 2.11
CA ALA A 9 -15.06 -2.16 2.92
C ALA A 9 -13.68 -1.76 3.47
N ALA A 10 -12.84 -2.75 3.80
CA ALA A 10 -11.47 -2.53 4.28
C ALA A 10 -10.58 -1.96 3.17
N GLU A 11 -10.62 -2.54 1.97
CA GLU A 11 -9.88 -2.05 0.80
C GLU A 11 -10.27 -0.61 0.45
N ILE A 12 -11.56 -0.28 0.50
CA ILE A 12 -12.04 1.08 0.22
C ILE A 12 -11.59 2.06 1.30
N ALA A 13 -11.69 1.67 2.58
CA ALA A 13 -11.25 2.52 3.68
C ALA A 13 -9.75 2.83 3.57
N LEU A 14 -8.95 1.80 3.33
CA LEU A 14 -7.51 1.92 3.21
C LEU A 14 -7.08 2.69 1.95
N LEU A 15 -7.75 2.46 0.81
CA LEU A 15 -7.50 3.23 -0.41
C LEU A 15 -7.83 4.73 -0.24
N ARG A 16 -8.86 5.06 0.56
CA ARG A 16 -9.17 6.45 0.92
C ARG A 16 -8.09 7.05 1.82
N GLU A 17 -7.59 6.30 2.77
CA GLU A 17 -6.51 6.74 3.66
C GLU A 17 -5.24 7.04 2.88
N VAL A 18 -4.80 6.13 2.02
CA VAL A 18 -3.65 6.36 1.12
C VAL A 18 -3.83 7.61 0.28
N ARG A 19 -5.03 7.82 -0.26
CA ARG A 19 -5.32 9.02 -1.04
C ARG A 19 -5.20 10.30 -0.19
N LEU A 20 -5.77 10.29 1.02
CA LEU A 20 -5.71 11.45 1.92
C LEU A 20 -4.26 11.75 2.33
N SER A 21 -3.48 10.71 2.64
CA SER A 21 -2.05 10.84 2.94
C SER A 21 -1.22 11.30 1.73
N ASP A 22 -1.54 10.84 0.52
CA ASP A 22 -0.92 11.34 -0.71
C ASP A 22 -1.20 12.84 -0.94
N GLU A 23 -2.44 13.29 -0.68
CA GLU A 23 -2.84 14.69 -0.79
C GLU A 23 -2.22 15.59 0.30
N ASP A 24 -1.99 15.06 1.51
CA ASP A 24 -1.53 15.82 2.68
C ASP A 24 0.01 15.85 2.81
N HIS A 25 0.68 14.71 2.66
CA HIS A 25 2.13 14.56 2.90
C HIS A 25 2.87 13.68 1.89
N GLY A 26 2.21 13.26 0.80
CA GLY A 26 2.86 12.59 -0.33
C GLY A 26 2.88 11.05 -0.28
N GLY A 27 2.08 10.44 0.61
CA GLY A 27 1.79 9.02 0.64
C GLY A 27 1.68 8.47 2.05
N LEU A 28 1.15 7.26 2.19
CA LEU A 28 0.98 6.56 3.48
C LEU A 28 2.22 5.73 3.81
N ASP A 29 2.83 5.96 4.97
CA ASP A 29 4.01 5.22 5.40
C ASP A 29 3.63 3.80 5.85
N SER A 30 4.36 2.80 5.37
CA SER A 30 4.13 1.40 5.71
C SER A 30 4.23 1.11 7.21
N ARG A 31 4.98 1.89 7.99
CA ARG A 31 5.08 1.77 9.45
C ARG A 31 3.77 2.11 10.17
N GLU A 32 2.88 2.83 9.50
CA GLU A 32 1.55 3.17 10.03
C GLU A 32 0.54 2.03 9.83
N LEU A 33 0.86 1.04 8.98
CA LEU A 33 -0.02 -0.08 8.67
C LEU A 33 0.09 -1.21 9.70
N SER A 34 -1.06 -1.72 10.11
CA SER A 34 -1.16 -3.01 10.80
C SER A 34 -0.99 -4.18 9.83
N ARG A 35 -0.76 -5.38 10.38
CA ARG A 35 -0.53 -6.60 9.59
C ARG A 35 -1.67 -6.92 8.62
N ASP A 36 -2.92 -6.74 9.05
CA ASP A 36 -4.10 -6.94 8.19
C ASP A 36 -4.20 -5.88 7.07
N GLU A 37 -3.71 -4.68 7.33
CA GLU A 37 -3.64 -3.61 6.33
C GLU A 37 -2.52 -3.84 5.32
N TYR A 38 -1.42 -4.49 5.69
CA TYR A 38 -0.38 -4.92 4.75
C TYR A 38 -0.92 -5.90 3.69
N ASP A 39 -1.65 -6.94 4.09
CA ASP A 39 -2.29 -7.88 3.16
C ASP A 39 -3.29 -7.18 2.23
N THR A 40 -4.01 -6.19 2.78
CA THR A 40 -4.94 -5.35 2.02
C THR A 40 -4.19 -4.46 1.02
N MET A 41 -3.06 -3.89 1.42
CA MET A 41 -2.25 -3.00 0.59
C MET A 41 -1.55 -3.75 -0.55
N ASP A 42 -1.06 -4.97 -0.28
CA ASP A 42 -0.52 -5.85 -1.31
C ASP A 42 -1.55 -6.12 -2.42
N ARG A 43 -2.82 -6.40 -2.04
CA ARG A 43 -3.91 -6.54 -3.00
C ARG A 43 -4.17 -5.25 -3.78
N LEU A 44 -4.21 -4.10 -3.12
CA LEU A 44 -4.41 -2.81 -3.78
C LEU A 44 -3.28 -2.50 -4.78
N CYS A 45 -2.04 -2.88 -4.45
CA CYS A 45 -0.89 -2.80 -5.34
C CYS A 45 -1.01 -3.77 -6.53
N ALA A 46 -1.40 -5.03 -6.27
CA ALA A 46 -1.61 -6.03 -7.32
C ALA A 46 -2.74 -5.63 -8.30
N LEU A 47 -3.74 -4.90 -7.81
CA LEU A 47 -4.82 -4.31 -8.62
C LEU A 47 -4.40 -3.02 -9.35
N GLY A 48 -3.20 -2.49 -9.08
CA GLY A 48 -2.68 -1.25 -9.67
C GLY A 48 -3.39 0.01 -9.15
N LEU A 49 -4.10 -0.07 -8.02
CA LEU A 49 -4.81 1.06 -7.41
C LEU A 49 -3.90 1.90 -6.52
N VAL A 50 -2.84 1.30 -6.01
CA VAL A 50 -1.79 1.91 -5.19
C VAL A 50 -0.43 1.54 -5.77
N GLU A 51 0.53 2.45 -5.68
CA GLU A 51 1.94 2.19 -5.96
C GLU A 51 2.74 2.25 -4.66
N ALA A 52 3.63 1.27 -4.46
CA ALA A 52 4.59 1.26 -3.37
C ALA A 52 5.89 1.91 -3.85
N ILE A 53 6.30 2.99 -3.19
CA ILE A 53 7.53 3.73 -3.47
C ILE A 53 8.48 3.57 -2.29
N GLY A 54 9.61 2.91 -2.53
CA GLY A 54 10.65 2.69 -1.53
C GLY A 54 11.55 1.53 -1.93
N GLU A 55 12.76 1.46 -1.35
CA GLU A 55 13.60 0.27 -1.46
C GLU A 55 13.16 -0.75 -0.40
N TYR A 56 12.75 -1.94 -0.84
CA TYR A 56 12.93 -3.12 0.01
C TYR A 56 14.44 -3.19 0.26
N GLY A 57 14.89 -3.01 1.49
CA GLY A 57 16.29 -3.18 1.82
C GLY A 57 16.72 -4.58 1.37
N GLU A 58 17.43 -4.67 0.25
CA GLU A 58 18.06 -5.90 -0.20
C GLU A 58 19.06 -6.24 0.90
N ALA A 59 18.81 -7.30 1.67
CA ALA A 59 19.71 -7.72 2.72
C ALA A 59 21.09 -7.94 2.07
N PRO A 60 22.13 -7.15 2.42
CA PRO A 60 23.45 -7.38 1.87
C PRO A 60 23.88 -8.77 2.29
N ASP A 61 24.27 -9.55 1.29
CA ASP A 61 24.68 -10.96 1.36
C ASP A 61 25.37 -11.31 2.69
N GLY A 62 24.68 -12.13 3.51
CA GLY A 62 25.27 -12.99 4.54
C GLY A 62 26.07 -12.34 5.67
N GLU A 63 25.39 -11.90 6.73
CA GLU A 63 25.77 -12.18 8.13
C GLU A 63 24.55 -11.90 9.01
N GLU A 64 24.05 -12.94 9.70
CA GLU A 64 22.89 -12.85 10.59
C GLU A 64 23.24 -12.02 11.83
N ASP A 65 23.11 -10.70 11.75
CA ASP A 65 23.06 -9.84 12.94
C ASP A 65 21.60 -9.57 13.28
N GLU A 66 21.15 -10.20 14.36
CA GLU A 66 19.75 -10.39 14.76
C GLU A 66 19.05 -9.10 15.26
N ARG A 67 19.49 -7.90 14.83
CA ARG A 67 18.98 -6.62 15.37
C ARG A 67 18.94 -5.45 14.37
N GLU A 68 18.52 -5.66 13.14
CA GLU A 68 17.89 -4.59 12.33
C GLU A 68 17.18 -5.18 11.11
N ALA A 69 16.29 -6.15 11.35
CA ALA A 69 15.38 -6.59 10.30
C ALA A 69 14.34 -5.49 10.03
N GLY A 70 14.46 -4.84 8.88
CA GLY A 70 13.28 -4.43 8.11
C GLY A 70 12.68 -3.06 8.43
N ASP A 71 13.49 -2.02 8.54
CA ASP A 71 12.97 -0.65 8.45
C ASP A 71 12.86 -0.25 6.97
N SER A 72 11.93 -0.89 6.26
CA SER A 72 11.64 -0.54 4.86
C SER A 72 10.80 0.73 4.85
N GLU A 73 11.37 1.85 4.39
CA GLU A 73 10.65 3.11 4.18
C GLU A 73 9.77 3.01 2.92
N ILE A 74 8.79 2.10 2.94
CA ILE A 74 7.82 1.99 1.85
C ILE A 74 6.74 3.04 2.08
N VAL A 75 6.58 3.92 1.10
CA VAL A 75 5.50 4.91 1.03
C VAL A 75 4.52 4.48 -0.04
N TYR A 76 3.25 4.30 0.33
CA TYR A 76 2.18 3.95 -0.59
C TYR A 76 1.49 5.20 -1.13
N ARG A 77 1.32 5.29 -2.45
CA ARG A 77 0.66 6.41 -3.12
C ARG A 77 -0.50 5.94 -3.98
N VAL A 78 -1.56 6.73 -4.05
CA VAL A 78 -2.73 6.38 -4.86
C VAL A 78 -2.44 6.60 -6.34
N THR A 79 -2.82 5.64 -7.19
CA THR A 79 -2.70 5.82 -8.65
C THR A 79 -3.94 6.48 -9.23
N GLY A 80 -3.87 6.93 -10.49
CA GLY A 80 -5.06 7.42 -11.20
C GLY A 80 -6.19 6.38 -11.29
N ALA A 81 -5.85 5.08 -11.32
CA ALA A 81 -6.85 4.01 -11.28
C ALA A 81 -7.48 3.87 -9.89
N GLY A 82 -6.70 4.04 -8.82
CA GLY A 82 -7.20 4.09 -7.43
C GLY A 82 -8.19 5.23 -7.22
N VAL A 83 -7.88 6.43 -7.73
CA VAL A 83 -8.78 7.58 -7.66
C VAL A 83 -10.08 7.33 -8.43
N ALA A 84 -10.01 6.75 -9.63
CA ALA A 84 -11.19 6.40 -10.41
C ALA A 84 -12.06 5.35 -9.70
N ALA A 85 -11.44 4.32 -9.11
CA ALA A 85 -12.15 3.28 -8.37
C ALA A 85 -12.90 3.82 -7.14
N LEU A 86 -12.37 4.87 -6.49
CA LEU A 86 -13.08 5.57 -5.42
C LEU A 86 -14.26 6.40 -5.94
N ALA A 87 -14.13 7.03 -7.11
CA ALA A 87 -15.16 7.86 -7.71
C ALA A 87 -16.37 7.05 -8.20
N GLU A 88 -16.17 5.82 -8.67
CA GLU A 88 -17.25 4.91 -9.08
C GLU A 88 -18.08 4.37 -7.89
N ARG A 89 -17.62 4.58 -6.66
CA ARG A 89 -18.22 4.02 -5.42
C ARG A 89 -18.64 5.07 -4.39
N GLY A 90 -18.54 6.36 -4.72
CA GLY A 90 -19.04 7.48 -3.92
C GLY A 90 -20.42 7.94 -4.37
#